data_AF-A0A1Y5T037-F1
#
_entry.id   AF-A0A1Y5T037-F1
#
_cell.length_a   1.000
_cell.length_b   1.000
_cell.length_c   1.000
_cell.angle_alpha   90.00
_cell.angle_beta   90.00
_cell.angle_gamma   90.00
#
_symmetry.space_group_name_H-M   'P 1'
#
loop_
_entity.id
_entity.type
_entity.pdbx_description
1 polymer ?
#
loop_
_entity_poly.entity_id
_entity_poly.type
_entity_poly.pdbx_seq_one_letter_code
_entity_poly.pdbx_strand_id
1 'polypeptide(L)' 'MRFLSILFSLTALPAFATAYDRPIPQAQSATAEFWYTIASLTLLAALFVVYWLVNRR' A
#
# COMPACT_ATOMS: atom_id res chain seq x y z
N MET A 1 5.86 -24.29 40.22
CA MET A 1 5.80 -24.10 38.74
C MET A 1 4.55 -23.36 38.29
N ARG A 2 3.34 -23.78 38.68
CA ARG A 2 2.07 -23.17 38.25
C ARG A 2 1.93 -21.65 38.54
N PHE A 3 2.36 -21.18 39.71
CA PHE A 3 2.35 -19.74 40.05
C PHE A 3 3.38 -18.93 39.25
N LEU A 4 4.53 -19.53 38.94
CA LEU A 4 5.58 -18.89 38.14
C LEU A 4 5.11 -18.69 36.70
N SER A 5 4.41 -19.67 36.13
CA SER A 5 3.82 -19.58 34.79
C SER A 5 2.78 -18.45 34.69
N ILE A 6 1.96 -18.26 35.72
CA ILE A 6 0.97 -17.17 35.76
C ILE A 6 1.67 -15.80 35.82
N LEU A 7 2.73 -15.68 36.63
CA LEU A 7 3.51 -14.45 36.74
C LEU A 7 4.16 -14.04 35.40
N PHE A 8 4.77 -15.00 34.68
CA PHE A 8 5.35 -14.75 33.35
C PHE A 8 4.30 -14.43 32.28
N SER A 9 3.08 -14.93 32.42
CA SER A 9 2.00 -14.62 31.48
C SER A 9 1.52 -13.17 31.64
N LEU A 10 1.57 -12.64 32.87
CA LEU A 10 1.18 -11.26 33.16
C LEU A 10 2.16 -10.23 32.57
N THR A 11 3.44 -10.58 32.40
CA THR A 11 4.44 -9.68 31.80
C THR A 11 4.33 -9.58 30.27
N ALA A 12 3.58 -10.47 29.62
CA ALA A 12 3.36 -10.46 28.18
C ALA A 12 2.13 -9.62 27.76
N LEU A 13 1.39 -9.06 28.71
CA LEU A 13 0.24 -8.20 28.43
C LEU A 13 0.72 -6.81 27.96
N PRO A 14 0.08 -6.19 26.97
CA PRO A 14 0.42 -4.86 26.48
C PRO A 14 -0.12 -3.77 27.45
N ALA A 15 0.11 -3.92 28.76
CA ALA A 15 -0.49 -3.09 29.81
C ALA A 15 -0.10 -1.60 29.70
N PHE A 16 1.04 -1.31 29.06
CA PHE A 16 1.56 0.04 28.84
C PHE A 16 1.86 0.33 27.36
N ALA A 17 1.44 -0.54 26.43
CA ALA A 17 1.64 -0.28 25.02
C ALA A 17 0.64 0.79 24.57
N THR A 18 1.12 1.83 23.89
CA THR A 18 0.25 2.77 23.20
C THR A 18 -0.53 2.02 22.12
N ALA A 19 -1.79 2.41 21.91
CA ALA A 19 -2.57 1.86 20.81
C ALA A 19 -1.82 2.11 19.50
N TYR A 20 -1.70 1.08 18.67
CA TYR A 20 -1.08 1.21 17.36
C TYR A 20 -1.87 2.20 16.53
N ASP A 21 -1.29 3.36 16.26
CA ASP A 21 -1.84 4.31 15.32
C ASP A 21 -1.39 3.90 13.92
N ARG A 22 -2.35 3.41 13.12
CA ARG A 22 -2.03 3.02 11.75
C ARG A 22 -1.67 4.28 10.98
N PRO A 23 -0.56 4.29 10.21
CA PRO A 23 -0.30 5.38 9.30
C PRO A 23 -1.50 5.54 8.37
N ILE A 24 -2.23 6.65 8.49
CA ILE A 24 -3.32 6.95 7.56
C ILE A 24 -2.64 7.20 6.21
N PRO A 25 -3.04 6.49 5.14
CA PRO A 25 -2.51 6.76 3.81
C PRO A 25 -2.66 8.25 3.52
N GLN A 26 -1.57 8.89 3.09
CA GLN A 26 -1.63 10.27 2.64
C GLN A 26 -2.77 10.40 1.64
N ALA A 27 -3.61 11.41 1.80
CA ALA A 27 -4.69 11.67 0.86
C ALA A 27 -4.11 11.71 -0.56
N GLN A 28 -4.79 11.07 -1.50
CA GLN A 28 -4.38 11.06 -2.90
C GLN A 28 -4.19 12.52 -3.35
N SER A 29 -2.95 12.90 -3.66
CA SER A 29 -2.63 14.29 -3.97
C SER A 29 -3.13 14.63 -5.37
N ALA A 30 -3.67 15.84 -5.56
CA ALA A 30 -4.08 16.31 -6.88
C ALA A 30 -2.96 16.20 -7.93
N THR A 31 -1.70 16.37 -7.50
CA THR A 31 -0.52 16.16 -8.35
C THR A 31 -0.34 14.70 -8.74
N ALA A 32 -0.52 13.74 -7.83
CA ALA A 32 -0.41 12.32 -8.13
C ALA A 32 -1.51 11.87 -9.11
N GLU A 33 -2.75 12.34 -8.94
CA GLU A 33 -3.87 12.03 -9.85
C GLU A 33 -3.61 12.52 -11.27
N PHE A 34 -3.09 13.75 -11.40
CA PHE A 34 -2.74 14.34 -12.69
C PHE A 34 -1.68 13.52 -13.42
N TRP A 35 -0.57 13.20 -12.74
CA TRP A 35 0.52 12.44 -13.35
C TRP A 35 0.14 10.99 -13.64
N TYR A 36 -0.64 10.35 -12.77
CA TYR A 36 -1.16 9.01 -13.01
C TYR A 36 -2.00 8.97 -14.29
N THR A 37 -2.90 9.94 -14.47
CA THR A 37 -3.75 10.04 -15.67
C THR A 37 -2.92 10.16 -16.95
N ILE A 38 -1.92 11.06 -16.94
CA ILE A 38 -1.01 11.24 -18.09
C ILE A 38 -0.25 9.96 -18.39
N ALA A 39 0.29 9.30 -17.37
CA ALA A 39 1.02 8.04 -17.51
C ALA A 39 0.14 6.94 -18.10
N SER A 40 -1.10 6.80 -17.61
CA SER A 40 -2.07 5.83 -18.13
C SER A 40 -2.42 6.07 -19.60
N LEU A 41 -2.69 7.33 -19.98
CA LEU A 41 -2.98 7.69 -21.38
C LEU A 41 -1.77 7.41 -22.29
N THR A 42 -0.57 7.71 -21.81
CA THR A 42 0.68 7.46 -22.55
C THR A 42 0.89 5.95 -22.76
N LEU A 43 0.63 5.14 -21.74
CA LEU A 43 0.70 3.68 -21.84
C LEU A 43 -0.30 3.15 -22.88
N LEU A 44 -1.54 3.61 -22.86
CA LEU A 44 -2.54 3.22 -23.87
C LEU A 44 -2.11 3.61 -25.29
N ALA A 45 -1.56 4.81 -25.46
CA ALA A 45 -1.03 5.25 -26.75
C ALA A 45 0.11 4.34 -27.24
N ALA A 46 1.04 3.95 -26.34
CA ALA A 46 2.13 3.05 -26.68
C ALA A 46 1.61 1.66 -27.12
N LEU A 47 0.64 1.10 -26.40
CA LEU A 47 0.01 -0.17 -26.78
C LEU A 47 -0.69 -0.08 -28.15
N PHE A 48 -1.40 1.02 -28.41
CA PHE A 48 -2.06 1.26 -29.69
C PHE A 48 -1.05 1.37 -30.85
N VAL A 49 0.06 2.08 -30.65
CA VAL A 49 1.12 2.19 -31.66
C VAL A 49 1.70 0.82 -32.00
N VAL A 50 1.96 -0.02 -30.99
CA VAL A 50 2.44 -1.39 -31.21
C VAL A 50 1.41 -2.22 -31.97
N TYR A 51 0.15 -2.20 -31.54
CA TYR A 51 -0.95 -2.88 -32.23
C TYR A 51 -1.01 -2.48 -33.71
N TRP A 52 -0.98 -1.18 -34.00
CA TRP A 52 -1.06 -0.66 -35.35
C TRP A 52 0.14 -1.03 -36.22
N LEU A 53 1.36 -1.02 -35.66
CA LEU A 53 2.57 -1.42 -36.36
C LEU A 53 2.52 -2.90 -36.74
N VAL A 54 2.07 -3.76 -35.83
CA VAL A 54 1.94 -5.20 -36.08
C VAL A 54 0.82 -5.52 -37.07
N ASN A 55 -0.34 -4.85 -36.93
CA ASN A 55 -1.52 -5.07 -37.78
C ASN A 55 -1.39 -4.50 -39.21
N ARG A 56 -0.26 -3.84 -39.51
CA ARG A 56 0.07 -3.34 -40.86
C ARG A 56 0.79 -4.35 -41.75
N ARG A 57 1.08 -5.56 -41.24
CA ARG A 57 1.50 -6.72 -42.04
C ARG A 57 0.28 -7.47 -42.54
#